data_AF-A0A4S2KJX2-F1
#
_entry.id   AF-A0A4S2KJX2-F1
#
_cell.length_a   1.000
_cell.length_b   1.000
_cell.length_c   1.000
_cell.angle_alpha   90.00
_cell.angle_beta   90.00
_cell.angle_gamma   90.00
#
_symmetry.space_group_name_H-M   'P 1'
#
loop_
_entity.id
_entity.type
_entity.pdbx_description
1 polymer ?
#
loop_
_entity_poly.entity_id
_entity_poly.type
_entity_poly.pdbx_seq_one_letter_code
_entity_poly.pdbx_strand_id
1 'polypeptide(L)'
;MEYEKERAVLLGRYGEFRQRWGIGVDEDLTMEERKARWRLLEKAREERERGRRTRVENRRIWVVEKEIVWNEDEGKWEEKSSLLSADFNSVFSEIYQLDVDYQVISNNLLASAFTYHELEKVASTFDLDVGGLLLLEATNLNDAVLVGSKRTLYFSTETSIAKLIQVLSEWILHDKSLALTKNALAEPTIYSLDEENRRRFPASLAYDVLVTLVNPDPEKLKIVWDLRTVTEEYMQPFLDELSILSNFSVKSQWLYLLPLDMNPRRVPDSSPSRRHFALRESVLPQLVTPLEKKLASQVSLHPCINLVVYMVPCDNAPLHIYTRSGHRSRTDSNVEAFLSPRWGGVILINPPSEVCENAQEDEAVTVVPEETAIVGTFLAQLRLLLGIPETVTATS
;
A
#
# COMPACT_ATOMS: atom_id res chain seq x y z
N MET A 1 -38.61 22.30 1.23
CA MET A 1 -38.49 22.77 -0.17
C MET A 1 -39.18 24.11 -0.43
N GLU A 2 -40.46 24.29 -0.12
CA GLU A 2 -41.16 25.57 -0.36
C GLU A 2 -40.66 26.69 0.57
N TYR A 3 -40.47 26.36 1.85
CA TYR A 3 -39.97 27.27 2.89
C TYR A 3 -38.54 27.80 2.63
N GLU A 4 -37.63 26.96 2.09
CA GLU A 4 -36.26 27.37 1.76
C GLU A 4 -36.19 28.29 0.54
N LYS A 5 -37.08 28.07 -0.44
CA LYS A 5 -37.20 28.96 -1.61
C LYS A 5 -37.72 30.33 -1.20
N GLU A 6 -38.73 30.40 -0.33
CA GLU A 6 -39.24 31.67 0.21
C GLU A 6 -38.16 32.41 1.02
N ARG A 7 -37.38 31.68 1.83
CA ARG A 7 -36.27 32.25 2.61
C ARG A 7 -35.18 32.85 1.72
N ALA A 8 -34.77 32.15 0.66
CA ALA A 8 -33.80 32.65 -0.30
C ALA A 8 -34.29 33.92 -1.03
N VAL A 9 -35.60 33.99 -1.36
CA VAL A 9 -36.23 35.17 -1.98
C VAL A 9 -36.22 36.37 -1.01
N LEU A 10 -36.50 36.15 0.28
CA LEU A 10 -36.49 37.22 1.29
C LEU A 10 -35.06 37.75 1.55
N LEU A 11 -34.07 36.86 1.62
CA LEU A 11 -32.66 37.23 1.78
C LEU A 11 -32.11 37.95 0.54
N GLY A 12 -32.50 37.54 -0.67
CA GLY A 12 -32.13 38.22 -1.91
C GLY A 12 -32.65 39.66 -2.02
N ARG A 13 -33.73 39.98 -1.30
CA ARG A 13 -34.34 41.33 -1.25
C ARG A 13 -33.86 42.18 -0.07
N TYR A 14 -32.81 41.73 0.64
CA TYR A 14 -32.23 42.42 1.78
C TYR A 14 -31.98 43.93 1.55
N GLY A 15 -31.38 44.27 0.41
CA GLY A 15 -31.08 45.66 0.04
C GLY A 15 -32.34 46.53 -0.06
N GLU A 16 -33.43 45.98 -0.58
CA GLU A 16 -34.73 46.67 -0.69
C GLU A 16 -35.37 46.89 0.68
N PHE A 17 -35.34 45.88 1.55
CA PHE A 17 -35.91 45.98 2.90
C PHE A 17 -35.18 47.01 3.75
N ARG A 18 -33.83 47.04 3.66
CA ARG A 18 -33.00 47.99 4.40
C ARG A 18 -33.21 49.44 3.91
N GLN A 19 -33.30 49.66 2.60
CA GLN A 19 -33.53 50.99 2.04
C GLN A 19 -34.95 51.53 2.26
N ARG A 20 -35.98 50.68 2.16
CA ARG A 20 -37.38 51.13 2.27
C ARG A 20 -37.91 51.18 3.69
N TRP A 21 -37.49 50.27 4.56
CA TRP A 21 -38.15 50.05 5.86
C TRP A 21 -37.20 50.15 7.04
N GLY A 22 -35.88 50.25 6.82
CA GLY A 22 -34.89 50.21 7.90
C GLY A 22 -34.84 48.87 8.64
N ILE A 23 -35.50 47.83 8.11
CA ILE A 23 -35.59 46.50 8.72
C ILE A 23 -34.41 45.66 8.21
N GLY A 24 -33.66 45.09 9.15
CA GLY A 24 -32.65 44.07 8.85
C GLY A 24 -33.32 42.70 8.72
N VAL A 25 -33.32 42.14 7.51
CA VAL A 25 -33.65 40.73 7.29
C VAL A 25 -32.34 39.97 7.39
N ASP A 26 -32.19 39.11 8.39
CA ASP A 26 -30.93 38.41 8.65
C ASP A 26 -31.13 36.91 8.50
N GLU A 27 -30.08 36.19 8.12
CA GLU A 27 -30.08 34.73 8.20
C GLU A 27 -30.16 34.33 9.69
N ASP A 28 -30.89 33.25 10.00
CA ASP A 28 -30.82 32.61 11.33
C ASP A 28 -29.42 32.01 11.50
N LEU A 29 -28.49 32.86 11.92
CA LEU A 29 -27.12 32.51 12.24
C LEU A 29 -26.97 32.62 13.75
N THR A 30 -26.26 31.67 14.33
CA THR A 30 -25.84 31.73 15.73
C THR A 30 -24.95 32.97 15.96
N MET A 31 -24.85 33.43 17.22
CA MET A 31 -23.98 34.57 17.56
C MET A 31 -22.51 34.34 17.16
N GLU A 32 -22.05 33.10 17.25
CA GLU A 32 -20.70 32.72 16.81
C GLU A 32 -20.53 32.84 15.30
N GLU A 33 -21.54 32.42 14.52
CA GLU A 33 -21.56 32.56 13.07
C GLU A 33 -21.56 34.02 12.62
N ARG A 34 -22.33 34.88 13.30
CA ARG A 34 -22.30 36.32 13.07
C ARG A 34 -20.93 36.92 13.34
N LYS A 35 -20.29 36.52 14.45
CA LYS A 35 -18.95 36.99 14.83
C LYS A 35 -17.91 36.56 13.80
N ALA A 36 -17.94 35.31 13.35
CA ALA A 36 -17.04 34.79 12.33
C ALA A 36 -17.22 35.51 10.98
N ARG A 37 -18.47 35.69 10.52
CA ARG A 37 -18.78 36.40 9.28
C ARG A 37 -18.36 37.87 9.34
N TRP A 38 -18.57 38.52 10.48
CA TRP A 38 -18.17 39.91 10.68
C TRP A 38 -16.64 40.06 10.60
N ARG A 39 -15.87 39.17 11.27
CA ARG A 39 -14.39 39.14 11.18
C ARG A 39 -13.92 38.99 9.72
N LEU A 40 -14.54 38.09 8.95
CA LEU A 40 -14.22 37.86 7.53
C LEU A 40 -14.47 39.13 6.69
N LEU A 41 -15.64 39.76 6.86
CA LEU A 41 -16.01 40.95 6.11
C LEU A 41 -15.15 42.17 6.48
N GLU A 42 -14.79 42.31 7.75
CA GLU A 42 -13.89 43.35 8.22
C GLU A 42 -12.48 43.18 7.63
N LYS A 43 -11.96 41.95 7.67
CA LYS A 43 -10.66 41.64 7.05
C LYS A 43 -10.67 41.89 5.53
N ALA A 44 -11.74 41.49 4.85
CA ALA A 44 -11.89 41.74 3.42
C ALA A 44 -11.92 43.24 3.07
N ARG A 45 -12.50 44.08 3.95
CA ARG A 45 -12.51 45.54 3.81
C ARG A 45 -11.11 46.11 3.97
N GLU A 46 -10.42 45.73 5.04
CA GLU A 46 -9.04 46.17 5.33
C GLU A 46 -8.10 45.88 4.15
N GLU A 47 -8.18 44.68 3.59
CA GLU A 47 -7.31 44.28 2.47
C GLU A 47 -7.69 44.98 1.15
N ARG A 48 -8.98 45.32 0.93
CA ARG A 48 -9.42 46.14 -0.22
C ARG A 48 -8.94 47.58 -0.11
N GLU A 49 -8.95 48.16 1.09
CA GLU A 49 -8.38 49.49 1.35
C GLU A 49 -6.88 49.53 1.08
N ARG A 50 -6.19 48.40 1.28
CA ARG A 50 -4.79 48.19 0.90
C ARG A 50 -4.58 47.86 -0.59
N GLY A 51 -5.64 47.89 -1.41
CA GLY A 51 -5.58 47.64 -2.86
C GLY A 51 -5.43 46.17 -3.27
N ARG A 52 -5.62 45.22 -2.36
CA ARG A 52 -5.50 43.79 -2.66
C ARG A 52 -6.85 43.20 -3.09
N ARG A 53 -6.81 42.24 -4.04
CA ARG A 53 -8.00 41.49 -4.47
C ARG A 53 -8.43 40.55 -3.33
N THR A 54 -9.70 40.66 -2.92
CA THR A 54 -10.31 39.76 -1.93
C THR A 54 -11.61 39.14 -2.42
N ARG A 55 -11.75 37.84 -2.17
CA ARG A 55 -12.98 37.07 -2.41
C ARG A 55 -13.45 36.50 -1.07
N VAL A 56 -14.74 36.59 -0.78
CA VAL A 56 -15.35 36.01 0.42
C VAL A 56 -16.51 35.15 -0.03
N GLU A 57 -16.50 33.87 0.33
CA GLU A 57 -17.59 32.94 0.03
C GLU A 57 -17.91 32.14 1.29
N ASN A 58 -19.18 32.15 1.70
CA ASN A 58 -19.67 31.51 2.92
C ASN A 58 -18.84 31.90 4.16
N ARG A 59 -17.96 30.99 4.61
CA ARG A 59 -17.09 31.11 5.81
C ARG A 59 -15.59 31.18 5.44
N ARG A 60 -15.26 31.42 4.18
CA ARG A 60 -13.88 31.44 3.68
C ARG A 60 -13.55 32.79 3.04
N ILE A 61 -12.29 33.17 3.12
CA ILE A 61 -11.76 34.39 2.54
C ILE A 61 -10.46 34.07 1.79
N TRP A 62 -10.33 34.63 0.59
CA TRP A 62 -9.12 34.58 -0.21
C TRP A 62 -8.58 35.99 -0.39
N VAL A 63 -7.27 36.14 -0.18
CA VAL A 63 -6.54 37.39 -0.40
C VAL A 63 -5.42 37.08 -1.39
N VAL A 64 -5.45 37.71 -2.56
CA VAL A 64 -4.47 37.44 -3.64
C VAL A 64 -4.38 35.94 -3.96
N GLU A 65 -5.54 35.30 -4.21
CA GLU A 65 -5.66 33.88 -4.58
C GLU A 65 -5.24 32.87 -3.49
N LYS A 66 -4.87 33.34 -2.29
CA LYS A 66 -4.53 32.50 -1.13
C LYS A 66 -5.65 32.49 -0.09
N GLU A 67 -6.06 31.31 0.36
CA GLU A 67 -7.05 31.16 1.44
C GLU A 67 -6.41 31.51 2.78
N ILE A 68 -7.02 32.44 3.52
CA ILE A 68 -6.55 32.82 4.87
C ILE A 68 -7.59 32.42 5.92
N VAL A 69 -7.10 31.97 7.08
CA VAL A 69 -7.92 31.52 8.21
C VAL A 69 -7.50 32.29 9.46
N TRP A 70 -8.45 32.51 10.34
CA TRP A 70 -8.18 33.12 11.64
C TRP A 70 -7.71 32.05 12.62
N ASN A 71 -6.46 32.16 13.06
CA ASN A 71 -5.91 31.31 14.10
C ASN A 71 -6.35 31.84 15.47
N GLU A 72 -7.19 31.10 16.21
CA GLU A 72 -7.70 31.55 17.52
C GLU A 72 -6.62 31.54 18.60
N ASP A 73 -5.64 30.63 18.51
CA ASP A 73 -4.57 30.47 19.50
C ASP A 73 -3.56 31.62 19.40
N GLU A 74 -3.20 32.03 18.19
CA GLU A 74 -2.27 33.14 17.95
C GLU A 74 -2.96 34.49 17.78
N GLY A 75 -4.29 34.51 17.65
CA GLY A 75 -5.07 35.73 17.48
C GLY A 75 -4.71 36.52 16.22
N LYS A 76 -4.35 35.84 15.12
CA LYS A 76 -3.94 36.47 13.87
C LYS A 76 -4.46 35.73 12.63
N TRP A 77 -4.47 36.42 11.49
CA TRP A 77 -4.79 35.81 10.20
C TRP A 77 -3.56 35.14 9.61
N GLU A 78 -3.69 33.88 9.23
CA GLU A 78 -2.63 33.10 8.60
C GLU A 78 -3.10 32.45 7.31
N GLU A 79 -2.16 32.11 6.43
CA GLU A 79 -2.45 31.35 5.22
C GLU A 79 -2.78 29.90 5.61
N LYS A 80 -3.90 29.38 5.12
CA LYS A 80 -4.33 28.01 5.42
C LYS A 80 -3.30 26.97 4.98
N SER A 81 -2.64 27.22 3.86
CA SER A 81 -1.55 26.39 3.34
C SER A 81 -0.38 26.31 4.32
N SER A 82 0.03 27.45 4.89
CA SER A 82 1.12 27.51 5.86
C SER A 82 0.79 26.78 7.16
N LEU A 83 -0.46 26.87 7.63
CA LEU A 83 -0.95 26.10 8.78
C LEU A 83 -0.90 24.59 8.52
N LEU A 84 -1.44 24.14 7.38
CA LEU A 84 -1.38 22.73 6.98
C LEU A 84 0.06 22.23 6.85
N SER A 85 0.93 23.05 6.28
CA SER A 85 2.36 22.75 6.13
C SER A 85 3.04 22.61 7.50
N ALA A 86 2.73 23.50 8.44
CA ALA A 86 3.28 23.45 9.79
C ALA A 86 2.80 22.20 10.54
N ASP A 87 1.50 21.88 10.45
CA ASP A 87 0.93 20.69 11.06
C ASP A 87 1.55 19.41 10.49
N PHE A 88 1.65 19.30 9.16
CA PHE A 88 2.30 18.15 8.52
C PHE A 88 3.78 18.05 8.92
N ASN A 89 4.53 19.15 8.88
CA ASN A 89 5.93 19.13 9.29
C ASN A 89 6.12 18.82 10.77
N SER A 90 5.19 19.21 11.65
CA SER A 90 5.25 18.89 13.07
C SER A 90 5.17 17.38 13.34
N VAL A 91 4.44 16.64 12.49
CA VAL A 91 4.23 15.20 12.65
C VAL A 91 5.24 14.37 11.85
N PHE A 92 5.53 14.76 10.61
CA PHE A 92 6.26 13.93 9.66
C PHE A 92 7.77 14.25 9.56
N SER A 93 8.25 15.32 10.18
CA SER A 93 9.64 15.80 10.04
C SER A 93 10.73 14.82 10.49
N GLU A 94 10.40 13.79 11.29
CA GLU A 94 11.38 12.83 11.77
C GLU A 94 11.86 11.84 10.69
N ILE A 95 11.04 11.60 9.67
CA ILE A 95 11.30 10.61 8.61
C ILE A 95 11.27 11.26 7.22
N TYR A 96 10.44 12.29 7.02
CA TYR A 96 10.18 12.88 5.72
C TYR A 96 10.60 14.34 5.67
N GLN A 97 11.06 14.75 4.49
CA GLN A 97 11.15 16.15 4.13
C GLN A 97 9.95 16.48 3.24
N LEU A 98 8.91 17.06 3.83
CA LEU A 98 7.69 17.41 3.10
C LEU A 98 7.76 18.86 2.63
N ASP A 99 7.45 19.05 1.35
CA ASP A 99 7.13 20.36 0.79
C ASP A 99 5.65 20.36 0.41
N VAL A 100 4.94 21.40 0.82
CA VAL A 100 3.48 21.47 0.70
C VAL A 100 3.12 22.67 -0.16
N ASP A 101 2.86 22.38 -1.43
CA ASP A 101 2.40 23.37 -2.39
C ASP A 101 0.87 23.43 -2.43
N TYR A 102 0.32 24.58 -2.08
CA TYR A 102 -1.11 24.84 -2.17
C TYR A 102 -1.46 25.54 -3.47
N GLN A 103 -2.38 24.95 -4.23
CA GLN A 103 -2.90 25.53 -5.46
C GLN A 103 -4.43 25.53 -5.48
N VAL A 104 -5.01 26.67 -5.85
CA VAL A 104 -6.46 26.77 -6.09
C VAL A 104 -6.76 26.28 -7.50
N ILE A 105 -7.47 25.17 -7.60
CA ILE A 105 -7.98 24.63 -8.86
C ILE A 105 -9.39 25.13 -9.15
N SER A 106 -9.80 25.08 -10.42
CA SER A 106 -11.13 25.53 -10.83
C SER A 106 -12.21 24.66 -10.18
N ASN A 107 -13.12 25.26 -9.39
CA ASN A 107 -14.20 24.54 -8.69
C ASN A 107 -15.00 23.60 -9.61
N ASN A 108 -15.15 23.95 -10.89
CA ASN A 108 -15.86 23.13 -11.87
C ASN A 108 -15.24 21.75 -12.10
N LEU A 109 -13.95 21.56 -11.81
CA LEU A 109 -13.25 20.30 -12.07
C LEU A 109 -13.70 19.19 -11.11
N LEU A 110 -13.88 19.50 -9.83
CA LEU A 110 -14.28 18.52 -8.81
C LEU A 110 -15.78 18.62 -8.46
N ALA A 111 -16.44 19.74 -8.73
CA ALA A 111 -17.87 19.90 -8.47
C ALA A 111 -18.77 18.97 -9.28
N SER A 112 -18.28 18.42 -10.41
CA SER A 112 -18.99 17.43 -11.21
C SER A 112 -18.56 15.98 -10.94
N ALA A 113 -17.60 15.75 -10.04
CA ALA A 113 -17.11 14.41 -9.71
C ALA A 113 -17.83 13.88 -8.47
N PHE A 114 -18.71 12.89 -8.67
CA PHE A 114 -19.50 12.24 -7.62
C PHE A 114 -19.06 10.80 -7.38
N THR A 115 -18.36 10.21 -8.35
CA THR A 115 -17.90 8.83 -8.29
C THR A 115 -16.38 8.75 -8.19
N TYR A 116 -15.89 7.65 -7.59
CA TYR A 116 -14.45 7.35 -7.51
C TYR A 116 -13.76 7.45 -8.87
N HIS A 117 -14.40 6.92 -9.92
CA HIS A 117 -13.87 6.95 -11.28
C HIS A 117 -13.73 8.37 -11.85
N GLU A 118 -14.69 9.26 -11.56
CA GLU A 118 -14.61 10.66 -12.00
C GLU A 118 -13.51 11.42 -11.26
N LEU A 119 -13.34 11.16 -9.96
CA LEU A 119 -12.26 11.71 -9.16
C LEU A 119 -10.88 11.29 -9.68
N GLU A 120 -10.69 10.00 -9.97
CA GLU A 120 -9.44 9.49 -10.56
C GLU A 120 -9.19 10.06 -11.97
N LYS A 121 -10.24 10.33 -12.74
CA LYS A 121 -10.11 11.01 -14.04
C LYS A 121 -9.59 12.43 -13.88
N VAL A 122 -10.08 13.18 -12.88
CA VAL A 122 -9.56 14.52 -12.58
C VAL A 122 -8.11 14.45 -12.12
N ALA A 123 -7.79 13.53 -11.20
CA ALA A 123 -6.42 13.35 -10.73
C ALA A 123 -5.45 13.00 -11.86
N SER A 124 -5.90 12.26 -12.88
CA SER A 124 -5.08 11.91 -14.05
C SER A 124 -4.66 13.10 -14.92
N THR A 125 -5.23 14.28 -14.71
CA THR A 125 -4.80 15.52 -15.40
C THR A 125 -3.57 16.17 -14.74
N PHE A 126 -3.18 15.72 -13.56
CA PHE A 126 -1.99 16.17 -12.85
C PHE A 126 -0.87 15.14 -13.03
N ASP A 127 0.24 15.57 -13.61
CA ASP A 127 1.45 14.75 -13.69
C ASP A 127 2.22 14.88 -12.37
N LEU A 128 2.38 13.75 -11.66
CA LEU A 128 3.07 13.69 -10.37
C LEU A 128 4.42 13.00 -10.52
N ASP A 129 5.49 13.71 -10.17
CA ASP A 129 6.83 13.16 -10.09
C ASP A 129 6.95 12.08 -9.00
N VAL A 130 8.03 11.29 -9.02
CA VAL A 130 8.32 10.29 -7.98
C VAL A 130 8.40 10.98 -6.61
N GLY A 131 7.68 10.44 -5.62
CA GLY A 131 7.55 11.04 -4.28
C GLY A 131 6.43 12.09 -4.15
N GLY A 132 5.85 12.58 -5.25
CA GLY A 132 4.70 13.49 -5.22
C GLY A 132 3.42 12.82 -4.72
N LEU A 133 2.66 13.55 -3.90
CA LEU A 133 1.34 13.17 -3.38
C LEU A 133 0.33 14.27 -3.72
N LEU A 134 -0.81 13.89 -4.30
CA LEU A 134 -1.85 14.84 -4.68
C LEU A 134 -3.03 14.78 -3.71
N LEU A 135 -3.25 15.87 -2.99
CA LEU A 135 -4.38 16.03 -2.08
C LEU A 135 -5.44 16.93 -2.71
N LEU A 136 -6.64 16.40 -2.92
CA LEU A 136 -7.74 17.10 -3.58
C LEU A 136 -8.92 17.31 -2.64
N GLU A 137 -9.25 18.57 -2.37
CA GLU A 137 -10.45 18.94 -1.62
C GLU A 137 -11.68 18.78 -2.52
N ALA A 138 -12.58 17.85 -2.18
CA ALA A 138 -13.79 17.55 -2.93
C ALA A 138 -15.05 17.99 -2.16
N THR A 139 -15.94 18.73 -2.81
CA THR A 139 -17.17 19.26 -2.17
C THR A 139 -18.28 18.22 -2.05
N ASN A 140 -18.26 17.17 -2.88
CA ASN A 140 -19.34 16.19 -2.99
C ASN A 140 -18.94 14.81 -2.46
N LEU A 141 -17.95 14.75 -1.57
CA LEU A 141 -17.47 13.51 -0.99
C LEU A 141 -18.36 13.15 0.21
N ASN A 142 -19.00 11.98 0.16
CA ASN A 142 -19.80 11.46 1.28
C ASN A 142 -18.90 11.02 2.45
N ASP A 143 -17.75 10.45 2.13
CA ASP A 143 -16.75 10.03 3.11
C ASP A 143 -15.85 11.20 3.49
N ALA A 144 -15.26 11.14 4.68
CA ALA A 144 -14.32 12.17 5.13
C ALA A 144 -13.04 12.18 4.27
N VAL A 145 -12.52 11.00 3.95
CA VAL A 145 -11.29 10.82 3.17
C VAL A 145 -11.43 9.58 2.30
N LEU A 146 -10.97 9.68 1.05
CA LEU A 146 -10.92 8.60 0.08
C LEU A 146 -9.50 8.53 -0.49
N VAL A 147 -8.88 7.34 -0.48
CA VAL A 147 -7.54 7.13 -1.03
C VAL A 147 -7.66 6.60 -2.46
N GLY A 148 -7.01 7.28 -3.40
CA GLY A 148 -7.01 6.94 -4.81
C GLY A 148 -5.87 5.98 -5.18
N SER A 149 -5.81 5.62 -6.46
CA SER A 149 -4.90 4.59 -6.97
C SER A 149 -3.51 5.11 -7.33
N LYS A 150 -3.37 6.44 -7.52
CA LYS A 150 -2.16 7.07 -8.07
C LYS A 150 -1.50 8.05 -7.10
N ARG A 151 -1.32 7.65 -5.83
CA ARG A 151 -0.74 8.52 -4.79
C ARG A 151 -1.61 9.79 -4.60
N THR A 152 -2.91 9.58 -4.64
CA THR A 152 -3.94 10.63 -4.59
C THR A 152 -4.79 10.44 -3.34
N LEU A 153 -5.17 11.53 -2.68
CA LEU A 153 -6.04 11.53 -1.51
C LEU A 153 -7.11 12.59 -1.72
N TYR A 154 -8.36 12.18 -1.68
CA TYR A 154 -9.51 13.08 -1.76
C TYR A 154 -10.07 13.27 -0.36
N PHE A 155 -10.43 14.51 0.00
CA PHE A 155 -11.00 14.80 1.30
C PHE A 155 -12.13 15.81 1.21
N SER A 156 -13.11 15.65 2.10
CA SER A 156 -14.24 16.57 2.20
C SER A 156 -13.81 17.92 2.78
N THR A 157 -14.55 18.97 2.44
CA THR A 157 -14.36 20.33 2.96
C THR A 157 -14.51 20.44 4.48
N GLU A 158 -15.16 19.45 5.11
CA GLU A 158 -15.41 19.38 6.56
C GLU A 158 -14.39 18.51 7.31
N THR A 159 -13.47 17.88 6.58
CA THR A 159 -12.52 16.93 7.16
C THR A 159 -11.50 17.64 8.05
N SER A 160 -11.28 17.09 9.26
CA SER A 160 -10.27 17.62 10.18
C SER A 160 -8.85 17.26 9.74
N ILE A 161 -7.91 18.16 10.03
CA ILE A 161 -6.48 17.97 9.73
C ILE A 161 -5.94 16.71 10.43
N ALA A 162 -6.37 16.45 11.67
CA ALA A 162 -6.01 15.25 12.41
C ALA A 162 -6.40 13.96 11.67
N LYS A 163 -7.57 13.95 11.00
CA LYS A 163 -7.99 12.80 10.20
C LYS A 163 -7.16 12.63 8.93
N LEU A 164 -6.78 13.73 8.28
CA LEU A 164 -5.87 13.71 7.14
C LEU A 164 -4.50 13.16 7.53
N ILE A 165 -3.93 13.65 8.62
CA ILE A 165 -2.65 13.16 9.16
C ILE A 165 -2.74 11.67 9.47
N GLN A 166 -3.82 11.22 10.11
CA GLN A 166 -4.03 9.80 10.41
C GLN A 166 -4.01 8.96 9.12
N VAL A 167 -4.79 9.34 8.10
CA VAL A 167 -4.86 8.56 6.85
C VAL A 167 -3.54 8.61 6.09
N LEU A 168 -2.88 9.77 6.02
CA LEU A 168 -1.56 9.90 5.41
C LEU A 168 -0.54 8.99 6.09
N SER A 169 -0.47 9.03 7.43
CA SER A 169 0.46 8.24 8.23
C SER A 169 0.21 6.74 8.13
N GLU A 170 -1.06 6.31 8.25
CA GLU A 170 -1.39 4.90 8.34
C GLU A 170 -1.50 4.20 6.97
N TRP A 171 -2.02 4.88 5.93
CA TRP A 171 -2.45 4.23 4.68
C TRP A 171 -1.59 4.58 3.46
N ILE A 172 -0.89 5.72 3.49
CA ILE A 172 -0.10 6.20 2.35
C ILE A 172 1.39 6.13 2.65
N LEU A 173 1.84 6.85 3.69
CA LEU A 173 3.23 6.96 4.07
C LEU A 173 3.70 5.76 4.89
N HIS A 174 2.81 5.12 5.65
CA HIS A 174 3.11 3.98 6.51
C HIS A 174 4.26 4.27 7.50
N ASP A 175 4.16 5.39 8.23
CA ASP A 175 5.21 5.91 9.11
C ASP A 175 5.76 4.88 10.07
N LYS A 176 4.89 4.07 10.67
CA LYS A 176 5.29 3.02 11.60
C LYS A 176 6.23 2.01 10.92
N SER A 177 5.92 1.62 9.69
CA SER A 177 6.74 0.66 8.95
C SER A 177 8.10 1.24 8.55
N LEU A 178 8.13 2.50 8.13
CA LEU A 178 9.35 3.20 7.77
C LEU A 178 10.21 3.52 9.00
N ALA A 179 9.60 3.92 10.11
CA ALA A 179 10.28 4.12 11.39
C ALA A 179 10.98 2.84 11.86
N LEU A 180 10.31 1.69 11.77
CA LEU A 180 10.91 0.38 12.09
C LEU A 180 12.15 0.10 11.23
N THR A 181 12.07 0.41 9.93
CA THR A 181 13.18 0.22 8.98
C THR A 181 14.34 1.17 9.28
N LYS A 182 14.06 2.46 9.50
CA LYS A 182 15.05 3.47 9.91
C LYS A 182 15.77 3.05 11.20
N ASN A 183 15.01 2.65 12.22
CA ASN A 183 15.55 2.26 13.52
C ASN A 183 16.39 0.99 13.41
N ALA A 184 15.97 0.01 12.60
CA ALA A 184 16.75 -1.19 12.33
C ALA A 184 18.06 -0.90 11.58
N LEU A 185 18.11 0.11 10.72
CA LEU A 185 19.34 0.54 10.04
C LEU A 185 20.26 1.33 10.98
N ALA A 186 19.71 2.20 11.82
CA ALA A 186 20.48 3.04 12.74
C ALA A 186 21.10 2.21 13.90
N GLU A 187 20.31 1.33 14.52
CA GLU A 187 20.70 0.54 15.69
C GLU A 187 20.27 -0.94 15.55
N PRO A 188 20.92 -1.71 14.65
CA PRO A 188 20.47 -3.05 14.27
C PRO A 188 20.44 -4.06 15.44
N THR A 189 21.33 -3.93 16.42
CA THR A 189 21.38 -4.82 17.59
C THR A 189 20.20 -4.62 18.54
N ILE A 190 19.67 -3.39 18.66
CA ILE A 190 18.59 -3.07 19.61
C ILE A 190 17.23 -3.40 18.98
N TYR A 191 17.01 -3.02 17.72
CA TYR A 191 15.70 -3.12 17.07
C TYR A 191 15.44 -4.46 16.36
N SER A 192 16.44 -5.33 16.21
CA SER A 192 16.26 -6.66 15.61
C SER A 192 15.43 -7.64 16.47
N LEU A 193 15.18 -7.30 17.74
CA LEU A 193 14.41 -8.12 18.68
C LEU A 193 12.92 -7.75 18.74
N ASP A 194 12.51 -6.65 18.11
CA ASP A 194 11.10 -6.25 18.05
C ASP A 194 10.24 -7.31 17.35
N GLU A 195 8.99 -7.51 17.81
CA GLU A 195 8.09 -8.55 17.28
C GLU A 195 7.79 -8.38 15.80
N GLU A 196 7.65 -7.14 15.35
CA GLU A 196 7.33 -6.82 13.97
C GLU A 196 8.57 -6.98 13.07
N ASN A 197 9.73 -6.51 13.54
CA ASN A 197 11.00 -6.70 12.84
C ASN A 197 11.45 -8.17 12.77
N ARG A 198 11.09 -9.00 13.75
CA ARG A 198 11.39 -10.45 13.71
C ARG A 198 10.73 -11.17 12.55
N ARG A 199 9.67 -10.60 11.96
CA ARG A 199 8.99 -11.15 10.76
C ARG A 199 9.59 -10.64 9.45
N ARG A 200 10.28 -9.50 9.50
CA ARG A 200 10.92 -8.85 8.35
C ARG A 200 12.31 -9.43 8.14
N PHE A 201 12.83 -9.24 6.94
CA PHE A 201 14.23 -9.47 6.65
C PHE A 201 15.08 -8.34 7.24
N PRO A 202 16.30 -8.61 7.75
CA PRO A 202 17.13 -7.57 8.35
C PRO A 202 17.41 -6.43 7.37
N ALA A 203 17.22 -5.18 7.81
CA ALA A 203 17.45 -4.02 6.96
C ALA A 203 18.94 -3.87 6.58
N SER A 204 19.22 -3.57 5.31
CA SER A 204 20.55 -3.44 4.73
C SER A 204 20.53 -2.45 3.55
N LEU A 205 21.67 -1.79 3.27
CA LEU A 205 21.83 -0.94 2.09
C LEU A 205 21.95 -1.73 0.79
N ALA A 206 22.29 -3.02 0.88
CA ALA A 206 22.37 -3.92 -0.25
C ALA A 206 21.88 -5.33 0.12
N TYR A 207 21.20 -5.97 -0.81
CA TYR A 207 20.68 -7.34 -0.69
C TYR A 207 21.05 -8.18 -1.90
N ASP A 208 21.25 -9.46 -1.64
CA ASP A 208 21.23 -10.48 -2.68
C ASP A 208 19.86 -11.17 -2.67
N VAL A 209 19.24 -11.33 -3.83
CA VAL A 209 17.99 -12.09 -3.99
C VAL A 209 18.32 -13.34 -4.79
N LEU A 210 18.25 -14.51 -4.15
CA LEU A 210 18.63 -15.78 -4.76
C LEU A 210 17.39 -16.63 -5.08
N VAL A 211 17.07 -16.73 -6.36
CA VAL A 211 15.99 -17.59 -6.86
C VAL A 211 16.56 -18.98 -7.15
N THR A 212 16.08 -20.00 -6.44
CA THR A 212 16.57 -21.37 -6.57
C THR A 212 15.46 -22.30 -7.02
N LEU A 213 15.67 -23.03 -8.12
CA LEU A 213 14.84 -24.19 -8.45
C LEU A 213 15.48 -25.46 -7.89
N VAL A 214 14.71 -26.21 -7.10
CA VAL A 214 15.12 -27.49 -6.54
C VAL A 214 14.38 -28.61 -7.27
N ASN A 215 15.15 -29.44 -7.96
CA ASN A 215 14.71 -30.69 -8.54
C ASN A 215 15.21 -31.87 -7.67
N PRO A 216 14.34 -32.47 -6.84
CA PRO A 216 14.75 -33.57 -5.96
C PRO A 216 15.13 -34.84 -6.72
N ASP A 217 14.56 -35.08 -7.90
CA ASP A 217 14.76 -36.30 -8.69
C ASP A 217 14.79 -35.98 -10.20
N PRO A 218 15.95 -35.60 -10.75
CA PRO A 218 16.08 -35.26 -12.17
C PRO A 218 15.97 -36.45 -13.12
N GLU A 219 16.01 -37.69 -12.62
CA GLU A 219 15.81 -38.89 -13.42
C GLU A 219 14.32 -39.03 -13.77
N LYS A 220 13.46 -38.90 -12.76
CA LYS A 220 12.01 -39.02 -12.93
C LYS A 220 11.30 -37.72 -13.27
N LEU A 221 11.90 -36.55 -12.98
CA LEU A 221 11.26 -35.25 -13.15
C LEU A 221 12.08 -34.33 -14.06
N LYS A 222 11.59 -34.09 -15.27
CA LYS A 222 12.10 -33.08 -16.20
C LYS A 222 11.32 -31.79 -16.03
N ILE A 223 12.02 -30.74 -15.63
CA ILE A 223 11.40 -29.43 -15.40
C ILE A 223 11.78 -28.53 -16.57
N VAL A 224 10.76 -27.98 -17.25
CA VAL A 224 10.94 -27.00 -18.31
C VAL A 224 10.54 -25.65 -17.75
N TRP A 225 11.53 -24.86 -17.32
CA TRP A 225 11.31 -23.54 -16.76
C TRP A 225 12.47 -22.60 -17.11
N ASP A 226 12.13 -21.40 -17.56
CA ASP A 226 13.11 -20.34 -17.80
C ASP A 226 13.23 -19.44 -16.56
N LEU A 227 14.19 -19.79 -15.70
CA LEU A 227 14.53 -19.00 -14.52
C LEU A 227 14.99 -17.58 -14.88
N ARG A 228 15.61 -17.39 -16.06
CA ARG A 228 16.11 -16.08 -16.48
C ARG A 228 14.96 -15.13 -16.70
N THR A 229 13.94 -15.54 -17.43
CA THR A 229 12.72 -14.73 -17.68
C THR A 229 12.10 -14.28 -16.37
N VAL A 230 11.94 -15.18 -15.40
CA VAL A 230 11.40 -14.84 -14.08
C VAL A 230 12.26 -13.79 -13.36
N THR A 231 13.58 -13.93 -13.40
CA THR A 231 14.47 -12.96 -12.76
C THR A 231 14.53 -11.62 -13.48
N GLU A 232 14.67 -11.61 -14.81
CA GLU A 232 14.93 -10.39 -15.61
C GLU A 232 13.63 -9.63 -15.94
N GLU A 233 12.53 -10.31 -16.22
CA GLU A 233 11.28 -9.68 -16.69
C GLU A 233 10.29 -9.35 -15.56
N TYR A 234 10.38 -10.01 -14.40
CA TYR A 234 9.41 -9.81 -13.31
C TYR A 234 10.06 -9.35 -12.01
N MET A 235 11.11 -10.02 -11.57
CA MET A 235 11.74 -9.71 -10.28
C MET A 235 12.58 -8.44 -10.36
N GLN A 236 13.38 -8.29 -11.42
CA GLN A 236 14.25 -7.12 -11.60
C GLN A 236 13.46 -5.81 -11.66
N PRO A 237 12.38 -5.65 -12.46
CA PRO A 237 11.64 -4.40 -12.51
C PRO A 237 11.04 -4.00 -11.16
N PHE A 238 10.54 -4.97 -10.39
CA PHE A 238 10.03 -4.69 -9.04
C PHE A 238 11.14 -4.20 -8.08
N LEU A 239 12.33 -4.79 -8.16
CA LEU A 239 13.46 -4.41 -7.32
C LEU A 239 14.11 -3.09 -7.77
N ASP A 240 14.04 -2.77 -9.05
CA ASP A 240 14.51 -1.48 -9.60
C ASP A 240 13.69 -0.30 -9.05
N GLU A 241 12.37 -0.48 -8.87
CA GLU A 241 11.52 0.53 -8.19
C GLU A 241 11.93 0.74 -6.72
N LEU A 242 12.54 -0.27 -6.09
CA LEU A 242 13.03 -0.21 -4.71
C LEU A 242 14.49 0.22 -4.60
N SER A 243 15.17 0.51 -5.72
CA SER A 243 16.58 0.90 -5.76
C SER A 243 16.89 2.17 -4.96
N ILE A 244 15.87 3.03 -4.73
CA ILE A 244 15.97 4.22 -3.87
C ILE A 244 16.28 3.84 -2.42
N LEU A 245 15.78 2.69 -1.95
CA LEU A 245 15.95 2.24 -0.58
C LEU A 245 17.20 1.39 -0.41
N SER A 246 17.49 0.51 -1.36
CA SER A 246 18.59 -0.45 -1.25
C SER A 246 19.00 -0.98 -2.63
N ASN A 247 20.26 -1.37 -2.76
CA ASN A 247 20.75 -2.02 -3.97
C ASN A 247 20.42 -3.51 -3.94
N PHE A 248 19.86 -4.04 -5.03
CA PHE A 248 19.51 -5.45 -5.14
C PHE A 248 20.34 -6.15 -6.21
N SER A 249 20.92 -7.30 -5.90
CA SER A 249 21.53 -8.21 -6.87
C SER A 249 20.67 -9.47 -6.99
N VAL A 250 20.02 -9.66 -8.13
CA VAL A 250 19.26 -10.88 -8.40
C VAL A 250 20.19 -11.95 -8.96
N LYS A 251 20.10 -13.15 -8.41
CA LYS A 251 20.85 -14.33 -8.84
C LYS A 251 19.90 -15.50 -8.94
N SER A 252 20.17 -16.42 -9.86
CA SER A 252 19.40 -17.66 -10.00
C SER A 252 20.31 -18.89 -9.99
N GLN A 253 19.77 -20.01 -9.53
CA GLN A 253 20.49 -21.28 -9.54
C GLN A 253 19.55 -22.49 -9.59
N TRP A 254 20.12 -23.63 -9.97
CA TRP A 254 19.48 -24.94 -9.92
C TRP A 254 20.15 -25.81 -8.86
N LEU A 255 19.33 -26.52 -8.08
CA LEU A 255 19.79 -27.58 -7.20
C LEU A 255 19.13 -28.88 -7.61
N TYR A 256 19.95 -29.91 -7.77
CA TYR A 256 19.50 -31.26 -8.13
C TYR A 256 19.76 -32.23 -6.98
N LEU A 257 19.01 -33.33 -6.94
CA LEU A 257 19.23 -34.45 -6.02
C LEU A 257 19.16 -34.01 -4.55
N LEU A 258 18.19 -33.15 -4.24
CA LEU A 258 17.94 -32.63 -2.90
C LEU A 258 16.51 -32.98 -2.45
N PRO A 259 16.22 -34.25 -2.13
CA PRO A 259 14.94 -34.62 -1.53
C PRO A 259 14.82 -33.99 -0.14
N LEU A 260 13.71 -33.32 0.13
CA LEU A 260 13.39 -32.80 1.46
C LEU A 260 12.70 -33.87 2.31
N ASP A 261 13.11 -34.00 3.56
CA ASP A 261 12.51 -34.93 4.52
C ASP A 261 11.19 -34.37 5.07
N MET A 262 10.16 -34.39 4.21
CA MET A 262 8.86 -33.76 4.48
C MET A 262 7.93 -34.63 5.32
N ASN A 263 8.18 -35.95 5.39
CA ASN A 263 7.35 -36.96 6.07
C ASN A 263 5.83 -36.67 6.04
N PRO A 264 5.23 -36.43 4.86
CA PRO A 264 3.85 -35.97 4.81
C PRO A 264 2.86 -37.10 5.12
N ARG A 265 1.75 -36.75 5.77
CA ARG A 265 0.71 -37.73 6.12
C ARG A 265 -0.19 -37.97 4.91
N ARG A 266 -0.31 -39.23 4.47
CA ARG A 266 -1.28 -39.60 3.44
C ARG A 266 -2.72 -39.48 3.97
N VAL A 267 -3.56 -38.78 3.24
CA VAL A 267 -4.98 -38.56 3.55
C VAL A 267 -5.82 -38.99 2.35
N PRO A 268 -6.83 -39.86 2.52
CA PRO A 268 -7.77 -40.20 1.45
C PRO A 268 -8.65 -39.01 1.07
N ASP A 269 -8.92 -38.83 -0.21
CA ASP A 269 -9.87 -37.84 -0.70
C ASP A 269 -10.60 -38.28 -1.98
N SER A 270 -11.51 -37.43 -2.46
CA SER A 270 -12.30 -37.64 -3.67
C SER A 270 -11.61 -37.12 -4.95
N SER A 271 -10.33 -36.76 -4.89
CA SER A 271 -9.58 -36.28 -6.05
C SER A 271 -9.26 -37.43 -7.04
N PRO A 272 -8.82 -37.14 -8.27
CA PRO A 272 -8.41 -38.17 -9.25
C PRO A 272 -7.39 -39.17 -8.68
N SER A 273 -6.41 -38.68 -7.92
CA SER A 273 -5.39 -39.49 -7.24
C SER A 273 -5.91 -40.29 -6.04
N ARG A 274 -7.18 -40.07 -5.62
CA ARG A 274 -7.87 -40.66 -4.45
C ARG A 274 -7.15 -40.47 -3.10
N ARG A 275 -6.11 -39.65 -3.11
CA ARG A 275 -5.24 -39.35 -1.99
C ARG A 275 -4.57 -38.00 -2.23
N HIS A 276 -4.24 -37.35 -1.14
CA HIS A 276 -3.27 -36.26 -1.07
C HIS A 276 -2.37 -36.46 0.14
N PHE A 277 -1.32 -35.66 0.18
CA PHE A 277 -0.33 -35.66 1.24
C PHE A 277 -0.46 -34.37 2.04
N ALA A 278 -0.59 -34.50 3.36
CA ALA A 278 -0.76 -33.40 4.28
C ALA A 278 0.55 -33.09 5.00
N LEU A 279 1.08 -31.89 4.78
CA LEU A 279 2.25 -31.35 5.44
C LEU A 279 1.82 -30.34 6.51
N ARG A 280 2.18 -30.58 7.77
CA ARG A 280 1.80 -29.67 8.85
C ARG A 280 2.66 -28.42 8.84
N GLU A 281 2.02 -27.27 9.06
CA GLU A 281 2.68 -25.96 9.19
C GLU A 281 3.83 -25.95 10.22
N SER A 282 3.69 -26.72 11.31
CA SER A 282 4.71 -26.83 12.36
C SER A 282 6.04 -27.44 11.90
N VAL A 283 6.05 -28.16 10.78
CA VAL A 283 7.24 -28.84 10.23
C VAL A 283 7.95 -27.97 9.19
N LEU A 284 7.28 -26.96 8.62
CA LEU A 284 7.83 -26.13 7.54
C LEU A 284 9.20 -25.49 7.87
N PRO A 285 9.46 -24.98 9.08
CA PRO A 285 10.78 -24.43 9.41
C PRO A 285 11.91 -25.46 9.29
N GLN A 286 11.61 -26.75 9.49
CA GLN A 286 12.61 -27.82 9.41
C GLN A 286 13.04 -28.10 7.96
N LEU A 287 12.22 -27.72 6.97
CA LEU A 287 12.54 -27.86 5.55
C LEU A 287 13.58 -26.84 5.08
N VAL A 288 13.73 -25.74 5.81
CA VAL A 288 14.71 -24.69 5.50
C VAL A 288 16.14 -25.15 5.78
N THR A 289 16.37 -25.91 6.85
CA THR A 289 17.72 -26.29 7.27
C THR A 289 18.52 -27.11 6.23
N PRO A 290 17.94 -28.12 5.55
CA PRO A 290 18.63 -28.80 4.44
C PRO A 290 18.96 -27.87 3.27
N LEU A 291 18.06 -26.94 2.95
CA LEU A 291 18.24 -25.94 1.89
C LEU A 291 19.40 -25.01 2.24
N GLU A 292 19.41 -24.42 3.45
CA GLU A 292 20.48 -23.54 3.93
C GLU A 292 21.88 -24.14 3.74
N LYS A 293 22.06 -25.41 4.10
CA LYS A 293 23.35 -26.11 3.95
C LYS A 293 23.84 -26.19 2.51
N LYS A 294 22.95 -26.16 1.52
CA LYS A 294 23.26 -26.22 0.09
C LYS A 294 23.31 -24.84 -0.56
N LEU A 295 22.57 -23.88 -0.04
CA LEU A 295 22.51 -22.50 -0.52
C LEU A 295 23.73 -21.65 -0.08
N ALA A 296 24.37 -22.00 1.04
CA ALA A 296 25.41 -21.20 1.70
C ALA A 296 26.75 -21.00 0.95
N SER A 297 26.82 -21.23 -0.36
CA SER A 297 28.09 -21.20 -1.12
C SER A 297 28.42 -19.89 -1.85
N GLN A 298 27.61 -18.84 -1.72
CA GLN A 298 27.89 -17.58 -2.41
C GLN A 298 28.76 -16.65 -1.56
N VAL A 299 29.91 -16.24 -2.12
CA VAL A 299 30.84 -15.26 -1.56
C VAL A 299 30.22 -13.86 -1.73
N SER A 300 29.27 -13.51 -0.87
CA SER A 300 28.70 -12.18 -0.79
C SER A 300 28.68 -11.71 0.65
N LEU A 301 28.95 -10.43 0.86
CA LEU A 301 28.86 -9.76 2.16
C LEU A 301 27.45 -9.22 2.42
N HIS A 302 26.57 -9.28 1.42
CA HIS A 302 25.20 -8.77 1.54
C HIS A 302 24.26 -9.84 2.11
N PRO A 303 23.29 -9.45 2.95
CA PRO A 303 22.19 -10.31 3.35
C PRO A 303 21.46 -10.90 2.13
N CYS A 304 21.28 -12.23 2.14
CA CYS A 304 20.69 -12.96 1.00
C CYS A 304 19.27 -13.44 1.30
N ILE A 305 18.30 -12.93 0.55
CA ILE A 305 16.91 -13.38 0.57
C ILE A 305 16.78 -14.62 -0.34
N ASN A 306 16.35 -15.74 0.23
CA ASN A 306 16.25 -17.01 -0.50
C ASN A 306 14.83 -17.23 -1.00
N LEU A 307 14.65 -17.33 -2.32
CA LEU A 307 13.37 -17.63 -2.94
C LEU A 307 13.46 -19.00 -3.59
N VAL A 308 12.88 -20.01 -2.96
CA VAL A 308 13.06 -21.40 -3.37
C VAL A 308 11.79 -21.94 -3.98
N VAL A 309 11.89 -22.45 -5.21
CA VAL A 309 10.88 -23.30 -5.82
C VAL A 309 11.32 -24.74 -5.64
N TYR A 310 10.52 -25.55 -4.96
CA TYR A 310 10.74 -26.98 -4.78
C TYR A 310 9.69 -27.75 -5.56
N MET A 311 10.13 -28.61 -6.47
CA MET A 311 9.22 -29.48 -7.18
C MET A 311 8.88 -30.71 -6.34
N VAL A 312 7.60 -30.98 -6.16
CA VAL A 312 7.13 -32.16 -5.42
C VAL A 312 7.22 -33.39 -6.32
N PRO A 313 7.92 -34.47 -5.92
CA PRO A 313 7.91 -35.72 -6.67
C PRO A 313 6.50 -36.34 -6.73
N CYS A 314 6.17 -37.04 -7.82
CA CYS A 314 4.87 -37.71 -7.97
C CYS A 314 4.54 -38.68 -6.83
N ASP A 315 5.55 -39.30 -6.20
CA ASP A 315 5.38 -40.20 -5.06
C ASP A 315 4.71 -39.51 -3.84
N ASN A 316 4.90 -38.20 -3.71
CA ASN A 316 4.40 -37.37 -2.63
C ASN A 316 3.40 -36.30 -3.09
N ALA A 317 2.95 -36.35 -4.34
CA ALA A 317 1.99 -35.40 -4.91
C ALA A 317 0.54 -35.96 -4.90
N PRO A 318 -0.49 -35.09 -4.83
CA PRO A 318 -0.39 -33.67 -4.49
C PRO A 318 -0.14 -33.47 -2.98
N LEU A 319 0.72 -32.51 -2.67
CA LEU A 319 1.12 -32.11 -1.32
C LEU A 319 0.44 -30.81 -0.94
N HIS A 320 -0.23 -30.78 0.21
CA HIS A 320 -0.93 -29.62 0.75
C HIS A 320 -0.43 -29.21 2.12
N ILE A 321 -0.31 -27.91 2.35
CA ILE A 321 0.03 -27.38 3.67
C ILE A 321 -1.24 -27.32 4.53
N TYR A 322 -1.16 -27.91 5.71
CA TYR A 322 -2.21 -27.90 6.71
C TYR A 322 -1.87 -26.90 7.81
N THR A 323 -2.78 -25.97 8.04
CA THR A 323 -2.67 -24.98 9.11
C THR A 323 -2.71 -25.67 10.48
N ARG A 324 -2.34 -24.95 11.53
CA ARG A 324 -2.47 -25.45 12.92
C ARG A 324 -3.89 -25.86 13.32
N SER A 325 -4.92 -25.29 12.67
CA SER A 325 -6.32 -25.68 12.89
C SER A 325 -6.71 -26.97 12.15
N GLY A 326 -5.82 -27.54 11.34
CA GLY A 326 -6.06 -28.78 10.61
C GLY A 326 -6.80 -28.60 9.29
N HIS A 327 -6.97 -27.37 8.82
CA HIS A 327 -7.55 -27.07 7.52
C HIS A 327 -6.46 -26.92 6.45
N ARG A 328 -6.82 -27.14 5.19
CA ARG A 328 -5.93 -26.86 4.06
C ARG A 328 -5.67 -25.36 3.97
N SER A 329 -4.43 -24.98 3.75
CA SER A 329 -4.03 -23.58 3.57
C SER A 329 -4.65 -22.99 2.31
N ARG A 330 -4.72 -23.78 1.23
CA ARG A 330 -5.39 -23.43 -0.03
C ARG A 330 -6.14 -24.65 -0.55
N THR A 331 -7.31 -24.44 -1.16
CA THR A 331 -8.14 -25.54 -1.66
C THR A 331 -7.96 -25.82 -3.15
N ASP A 332 -7.57 -24.80 -3.94
CA ASP A 332 -7.66 -24.84 -5.41
C ASP A 332 -6.39 -24.37 -6.14
N SER A 333 -5.20 -24.61 -5.58
CA SER A 333 -3.93 -24.32 -6.25
C SER A 333 -2.98 -25.52 -6.23
N ASN A 334 -2.34 -25.76 -7.38
CA ASN A 334 -1.17 -26.64 -7.55
C ASN A 334 0.09 -26.08 -6.84
N VAL A 335 0.05 -24.80 -6.44
CA VAL A 335 1.12 -24.11 -5.73
C VAL A 335 0.78 -23.97 -4.24
N GLU A 336 1.65 -24.51 -3.39
CA GLU A 336 1.66 -24.27 -1.95
C GLU A 336 2.87 -23.40 -1.60
N ALA A 337 2.77 -22.53 -0.61
CA ALA A 337 3.89 -21.65 -0.27
C ALA A 337 3.91 -21.31 1.21
N PHE A 338 5.11 -21.06 1.73
CA PHE A 338 5.30 -20.54 3.07
C PHE A 338 6.48 -19.57 3.13
N LEU A 339 6.42 -18.67 4.10
CA LEU A 339 7.47 -17.71 4.37
C LEU A 339 8.27 -18.12 5.61
N SER A 340 9.59 -18.07 5.52
CA SER A 340 10.49 -18.22 6.66
C SER A 340 11.07 -16.84 7.02
N PRO A 341 10.69 -16.27 8.18
CA PRO A 341 11.18 -14.96 8.62
C PRO A 341 12.71 -14.89 8.61
N ARG A 342 13.25 -13.74 8.18
CA ARG A 342 14.70 -13.47 8.09
C ARG A 342 15.50 -14.42 7.18
N TRP A 343 14.83 -15.27 6.40
CA TRP A 343 15.47 -16.19 5.48
C TRP A 343 14.95 -16.03 4.05
N GLY A 344 13.64 -16.00 3.85
CA GLY A 344 13.05 -15.99 2.52
C GLY A 344 11.74 -16.75 2.39
N GLY A 345 11.43 -17.19 1.18
CA GLY A 345 10.18 -17.88 0.83
C GLY A 345 10.43 -19.22 0.15
N VAL A 346 9.55 -20.19 0.42
CA VAL A 346 9.55 -21.49 -0.24
C VAL A 346 8.20 -21.71 -0.91
N ILE A 347 8.25 -22.12 -2.18
CA ILE A 347 7.11 -22.52 -2.99
C ILE A 347 7.26 -24.01 -3.29
N LEU A 348 6.22 -24.79 -3.01
CA LEU A 348 6.10 -26.19 -3.34
C LEU A 348 5.17 -26.31 -4.54
N ILE A 349 5.67 -26.87 -5.64
CA ILE A 349 4.89 -27.03 -6.86
C ILE A 349 4.49 -28.49 -7.03
N ASN A 350 3.19 -28.73 -7.02
CA ASN A 350 2.63 -30.03 -7.32
C ASN A 350 2.59 -30.25 -8.85
N PRO A 351 3.10 -31.37 -9.35
CA PRO A 351 2.87 -31.78 -10.73
C PRO A 351 1.35 -31.98 -10.97
N PRO A 352 0.84 -31.69 -12.18
CA PRO A 352 -0.55 -31.99 -12.52
C PRO A 352 -0.87 -33.48 -12.31
N SER A 353 -2.08 -33.78 -11.83
CA SER A 353 -2.47 -35.16 -11.50
C SER A 353 -2.40 -36.07 -12.71
N GLU A 354 -2.80 -35.59 -13.89
CA GLU A 354 -2.77 -36.35 -15.14
C GLU A 354 -1.35 -36.75 -15.52
N VAL A 355 -0.38 -35.90 -15.19
CA VAL A 355 1.02 -36.05 -15.55
C VAL A 355 1.68 -37.12 -14.66
N CYS A 356 1.29 -37.21 -13.39
CA CYS A 356 1.75 -38.28 -12.49
C CYS A 356 1.00 -39.61 -12.68
N GLU A 357 -0.28 -39.59 -13.05
CA GLU A 357 -1.07 -40.82 -13.27
C GLU A 357 -0.64 -41.58 -14.52
N ASN A 358 -0.20 -40.86 -15.55
CA ASN A 358 0.28 -41.44 -16.81
C ASN A 358 1.76 -41.86 -16.77
N ALA A 359 2.47 -41.55 -15.69
CA ALA A 359 3.88 -41.87 -15.54
C ALA A 359 4.08 -43.39 -15.35
N GLN A 360 4.82 -44.02 -16.28
CA GLN A 360 5.32 -45.39 -16.05
C GLN A 360 6.50 -45.37 -15.08
N GLU A 361 6.77 -46.48 -14.38
CA GLU A 361 7.83 -46.55 -13.34
C GLU A 361 9.22 -46.09 -13.80
N ASP A 362 9.52 -46.19 -15.11
CA ASP A 362 10.81 -45.86 -15.71
C ASP A 362 10.79 -44.60 -16.62
N GLU A 363 9.64 -43.92 -16.76
CA GLU A 363 9.52 -42.76 -17.67
C GLU A 363 9.65 -41.43 -16.93
N ALA A 364 10.47 -40.54 -17.48
CA ALA A 364 10.66 -39.22 -16.93
C ALA A 364 9.46 -38.31 -17.25
N VAL A 365 8.88 -37.74 -16.21
CA VAL A 365 7.72 -36.88 -16.27
C VAL A 365 8.14 -35.44 -16.55
N THR A 366 7.56 -34.83 -17.58
CA THR A 366 7.85 -33.41 -17.90
C THR A 366 6.83 -32.49 -17.26
N VAL A 367 7.31 -31.50 -16.50
CA VAL A 367 6.47 -30.51 -15.82
C VAL A 367 6.89 -29.10 -16.23
N VAL A 368 5.89 -28.30 -16.59
CA VAL A 368 6.03 -26.86 -16.83
C VAL A 368 5.39 -26.14 -15.64
N PRO A 369 6.18 -25.47 -14.79
CA PRO A 369 5.65 -24.72 -13.65
C PRO A 369 4.79 -23.52 -14.09
N GLU A 370 3.76 -23.19 -13.31
CA GLU A 370 2.92 -22.02 -13.55
C GLU A 370 3.62 -20.73 -13.12
N GLU A 371 4.24 -20.05 -14.07
CA GLU A 371 5.11 -18.89 -13.83
C GLU A 371 4.41 -17.74 -13.11
N THR A 372 3.18 -17.40 -13.52
CA THR A 372 2.38 -16.31 -12.93
C THR A 372 2.12 -16.52 -11.45
N ALA A 373 1.80 -17.76 -11.04
CA ALA A 373 1.56 -18.12 -9.66
C ALA A 373 2.84 -18.04 -8.82
N ILE A 374 3.99 -18.47 -9.37
CA ILE A 374 5.30 -18.41 -8.72
C ILE A 374 5.70 -16.95 -8.50
N VAL A 375 5.69 -16.15 -9.57
CA VAL A 375 6.06 -14.74 -9.54
C VAL A 375 5.17 -13.97 -8.57
N GLY A 376 3.85 -14.11 -8.68
CA GLY A 376 2.92 -13.41 -7.79
C GLY A 376 3.16 -13.75 -6.31
N THR A 377 3.47 -15.01 -6.02
CA THR A 377 3.79 -15.46 -4.65
C THR A 377 5.14 -14.90 -4.17
N PHE A 378 6.19 -14.94 -5.00
CA PHE A 378 7.49 -14.38 -4.64
C PHE A 378 7.46 -12.86 -4.44
N LEU A 379 6.74 -12.12 -5.27
CA LEU A 379 6.57 -10.68 -5.10
C LEU A 379 5.83 -10.36 -3.79
N ALA A 380 4.77 -11.11 -3.47
CA ALA A 380 4.06 -10.94 -2.19
C ALA A 380 4.98 -11.25 -0.99
N GLN A 381 5.75 -12.35 -1.05
CA GLN A 381 6.72 -12.71 -0.02
C GLN A 381 7.83 -11.67 0.14
N LEU A 382 8.36 -11.12 -0.97
CA LEU A 382 9.35 -10.05 -0.95
C LEU A 382 8.81 -8.79 -0.30
N ARG A 383 7.60 -8.36 -0.64
CA ARG A 383 6.95 -7.20 -0.01
C ARG A 383 6.88 -7.38 1.50
N LEU A 384 6.41 -8.53 1.97
CA LEU A 384 6.34 -8.84 3.40
C LEU A 384 7.71 -8.84 4.08
N LEU A 385 8.72 -9.46 3.44
CA LEU A 385 10.09 -9.50 3.96
C LEU A 385 10.72 -8.11 4.04
N LEU A 386 10.47 -7.25 3.07
CA LEU A 386 10.98 -5.87 3.02
C LEU A 386 10.13 -4.90 3.86
N GLY A 387 9.07 -5.38 4.53
CA GLY A 387 8.19 -4.54 5.36
C GLY A 387 7.32 -3.59 4.55
N ILE A 388 7.06 -3.89 3.28
CA ILE A 388 6.12 -3.16 2.43
C ILE A 388 4.74 -3.77 2.69
N PRO A 389 3.86 -3.07 3.43
CA PRO A 389 2.52 -3.58 3.70
C PRO A 389 1.71 -3.66 2.41
N GLU A 390 0.73 -4.56 2.38
CA GLU A 390 -0.27 -4.53 1.31
C GLU A 390 -1.08 -3.24 1.46
N THR A 391 -1.24 -2.51 0.35
CA THR A 391 -2.11 -1.35 0.30
C THR A 391 -3.54 -1.84 0.54
N VAL A 392 -4.15 -1.40 1.64
CA VAL A 392 -5.56 -1.64 1.89
C VAL A 392 -6.34 -0.91 0.80
N THR A 393 -6.86 -1.64 -0.19
CA THR A 393 -7.84 -1.08 -1.11
C THR A 393 -9.08 -0.78 -0.30
N ALA A 394 -9.30 0.50 0.02
CA ALA A 394 -10.48 0.96 0.75
C ALA A 394 -11.72 0.76 -0.12
N THR A 395 -12.32 -0.43 -0.02
CA THR A 395 -13.74 -0.63 -0.27
C THR A 395 -14.40 -0.94 1.07
N SER A 396 -14.95 0.09 1.69
CA SER A 396 -15.97 -0.05 2.73
C SER A 396 -16.90 1.14 2.66
#